data_AF-A0A3N2N7V7-F1
#
_entry.id   AF-A0A3N2N7V7-F1
#
_cell.length_a   1.000
_cell.length_b   1.000
_cell.length_c   1.000
_cell.angle_alpha   90.00
_cell.angle_beta   90.00
_cell.angle_gamma   90.00
#
_symmetry.space_group_name_H-M   'P 1'
#
loop_
_entity.id
_entity.type
_entity.pdbx_description
1 polymer ?
#
loop_
_entity_poly.entity_id
_entity_poly.type
_entity_poly.pdbx_seq_one_letter_code
_entity_poly.pdbx_strand_id
1 'polypeptide(L)' 'MMIAVNRKLCPHDHVCPLIRLCPVGAITQGSDGYPVIDHDKCIECGKCVRSCPKKAMES' A
#
# COMPACT_ATOMS: atom_id res chain seq x y z
N MET A 1 -3.54 -8.48 11.53
CA MET A 1 -2.23 -8.29 10.85
C MET A 1 -2.22 -6.92 10.20
N MET A 2 -1.39 -6.01 10.70
CA MET A 2 -1.37 -4.64 10.17
C MET A 2 -0.46 -4.59 8.95
N ILE A 3 -1.07 -4.42 7.77
CA ILE A 3 -0.30 -4.18 6.54
C ILE A 3 0.45 -2.86 6.66
N ALA A 4 1.76 -2.89 6.54
CA ALA A 4 2.65 -1.75 6.61
C ALA A 4 3.47 -1.59 5.32
N VAL A 5 3.92 -0.35 5.08
CA VAL A 5 4.74 0.00 3.92
C VAL A 5 6.21 0.05 4.34
N ASN A 6 7.03 -0.78 3.72
CA ASN A 6 8.47 -0.76 3.85
C ASN A 6 9.07 0.37 3.00
N ARG A 7 9.38 1.49 3.67
CA ARG A 7 9.93 2.70 3.04
C ARG A 7 11.29 2.50 2.38
N LYS A 8 12.04 1.44 2.71
CA LYS A 8 13.33 1.13 2.06
C LYS A 8 13.15 0.47 0.70
N LEU A 9 12.05 -0.25 0.51
CA LEU A 9 11.74 -0.97 -0.74
C LEU A 9 10.84 -0.16 -1.68
N CYS A 10 10.03 0.75 -1.13
CA CYS A 10 9.16 1.61 -1.91
C CYS A 10 9.99 2.71 -2.62
N PRO A 11 9.98 2.78 -3.96
CA PRO A 11 10.83 3.71 -4.71
C PRO A 11 10.30 5.16 -4.76
N HIS A 12 9.05 5.41 -4.32
CA HIS A 12 8.37 6.71 -4.28
C HIS A 12 8.34 7.53 -5.59
N ASP A 13 8.66 6.93 -6.73
CA ASP A 13 8.87 7.64 -8.01
C ASP A 13 7.60 7.79 -8.85
N HIS A 14 6.46 7.29 -8.36
CA HIS A 14 5.22 7.22 -9.11
C HIS A 14 3.99 7.27 -8.19
N VAL A 15 2.80 7.50 -8.78
CA VAL A 15 1.54 7.32 -8.07
C VAL A 15 1.30 5.83 -7.85
N CYS A 16 1.24 5.40 -6.58
CA CYS A 16 1.17 4.00 -6.21
C CYS A 16 0.02 3.29 -6.93
N PRO A 17 0.28 2.29 -7.81
CA PRO A 17 -0.77 1.61 -8.57
C PRO A 17 -1.69 0.79 -7.66
N LEU A 18 -1.24 0.48 -6.44
CA LEU A 18 -2.02 -0.27 -5.45
C LEU A 18 -3.23 0.51 -4.94
N ILE A 19 -3.26 1.84 -5.10
CA ILE A 19 -4.43 2.68 -4.77
C ILE A 19 -5.66 2.20 -5.53
N ARG A 20 -5.52 1.96 -6.85
CA ARG A 20 -6.63 1.48 -7.70
C ARG A 20 -6.91 -0.01 -7.54
N LEU A 21 -5.96 -0.77 -6.99
CA LEU A 21 -6.11 -2.20 -6.75
C LEU A 21 -6.92 -2.50 -5.48
N CYS A 22 -6.90 -1.59 -4.49
CA CYS A 22 -7.58 -1.79 -3.23
C CYS A 22 -9.11 -1.80 -3.44
N PRO A 23 -9.81 -2.92 -3.18
CA PRO A 23 -11.24 -3.03 -3.47
C PRO A 23 -12.11 -2.13 -2.57
N VAL A 24 -11.57 -1.74 -1.41
CA VAL A 24 -12.24 -0.92 -0.39
C VAL A 24 -11.69 0.50 -0.34
N GLY A 25 -10.77 0.87 -1.24
CA GLY A 25 -10.19 2.21 -1.28
C GLY A 25 -9.36 2.58 -0.04
N ALA A 26 -8.86 1.59 0.71
CA ALA A 26 -8.07 1.81 1.93
C ALA A 26 -6.64 2.33 1.68
N ILE A 27 -6.18 2.45 0.42
CA ILE A 27 -4.80 2.87 0.11
C ILE A 27 -4.86 4.25 -0.55
N THR A 28 -4.11 5.20 0.00
CA THR A 28 -3.93 6.56 -0.55
C THR A 28 -2.43 6.86 -0.68
N GLN A 29 -2.07 8.00 -1.27
CA GLN A 29 -0.68 8.47 -1.30
C GLN A 29 -0.52 9.67 -0.38
N GLY A 30 0.40 9.56 0.57
CA GLY A 30 0.76 10.64 1.48
C GLY A 30 1.49 11.77 0.74
N SER A 31 1.58 12.92 1.41
CA SER A 31 2.34 14.08 0.92
C SER A 31 3.84 13.80 0.80
N ASP A 32 4.35 12.78 1.51
CA ASP A 32 5.72 12.29 1.44
C ASP A 32 5.97 11.33 0.26
N GLY A 33 4.95 11.10 -0.58
CA GLY A 33 5.03 10.21 -1.75
C GLY A 33 4.87 8.73 -1.42
N TYR A 34 4.81 8.35 -0.14
CA TYR A 34 4.61 6.96 0.25
C TYR A 34 3.11 6.59 0.27
N PRO A 35 2.77 5.34 -0.05
CA PRO A 35 1.41 4.86 0.16
C PRO A 35 1.06 4.85 1.65
N VAL A 36 -0.15 5.27 1.98
CA VAL A 36 -0.71 5.29 3.33
C VAL A 36 -1.92 4.38 3.34
N ILE A 37 -1.99 3.50 4.34
CA ILE A 37 -3.07 2.54 4.51
C ILE A 37 -4.00 3.04 5.62
N ASP A 38 -5.27 3.21 5.28
CA ASP A 38 -6.35 3.44 6.21
C ASP A 38 -6.77 2.10 6.83
N HIS A 39 -6.33 1.87 8.07
CA HIS A 39 -6.58 0.62 8.78
C HIS A 39 -8.05 0.44 9.18
N ASP A 40 -8.83 1.51 9.25
CA ASP A 40 -10.28 1.42 9.53
C ASP A 40 -11.03 0.81 8.35
N LYS A 41 -10.59 1.13 7.13
CA LYS A 41 -11.15 0.57 5.88
C LYS A 41 -10.52 -0.76 5.46
N CYS A 42 -9.33 -1.08 5.95
CA CYS A 42 -8.57 -2.22 5.47
C CYS A 42 -9.20 -3.54 5.92
N ILE A 43 -9.65 -4.34 4.95
CA ILE A 43 -10.22 -5.70 5.17
C ILE A 43 -9.17 -6.82 5.16
N GLU A 44 -7.88 -6.47 5.29
CA GLU A 44 -6.77 -7.43 5.37
C GLU A 44 -6.69 -8.47 4.22
N CYS A 45 -7.21 -8.14 3.03
CA CYS A 45 -7.29 -9.09 1.91
C CYS A 45 -5.93 -9.52 1.30
N GLY A 46 -4.84 -8.83 1.65
CA GLY A 46 -3.47 -9.13 1.21
C GLY A 46 -3.18 -8.91 -0.28
N LYS A 47 -4.10 -8.30 -1.06
CA LYS A 47 -3.88 -8.04 -2.49
C LYS A 47 -2.69 -7.11 -2.74
N CYS A 48 -2.55 -6.04 -1.94
CA CYS A 48 -1.44 -5.09 -2.05
C CYS A 48 -0.06 -5.74 -1.82
N VAL A 49 0.03 -6.65 -0.84
CA VAL A 49 1.24 -7.44 -0.54
C VAL A 49 1.63 -8.30 -1.75
N ARG A 50 0.67 -9.01 -2.35
CA ARG A 50 0.93 -9.90 -3.50
C ARG A 50 1.23 -9.16 -4.81
N SER A 51 0.64 -7.98 -5.00
CA SER A 51 0.75 -7.25 -6.27
C SER A 51 1.89 -6.23 -6.31
N CYS A 52 2.47 -5.83 -5.17
CA CYS A 52 3.60 -4.91 -5.17
C CYS A 52 4.86 -5.58 -5.77
N PRO A 53 5.37 -5.14 -6.93
CA PRO A 53 6.53 -5.78 -7.56
C PRO A 53 7.81 -5.62 -6.72
N LYS A 54 7.91 -4.51 -5.97
CA LYS A 54 9.01 -4.24 -5.05
C LYS A 54 8.86 -4.93 -3.69
N LYS A 55 7.75 -5.64 -3.47
CA LYS A 55 7.41 -6.29 -2.19
C LYS A 55 7.53 -5.32 -1.00
N ALA A 56 7.17 -4.06 -1.22
CA ALA A 56 7.25 -3.01 -0.20
C ALA A 56 6.03 -3.00 0.73
N MET A 57 5.06 -3.90 0.54
CA MET A 57 3.87 -4.04 1.36
C MET A 57 4.02 -5.33 2.16
N GLU A 58 4.04 -5.25 3.48
CA GLU A 58 4.26 -6.39 4.39
C GLU A 58 3.12 -6.46 5.42
N SER A 59 2.74 -7.66 5.88
CA SER A 59 1.61 -7.91 6.81
C SER A 59 2.04 -8.28 8.22
#